data_AF-A0A4D6M1I1-F1
#
_entry.id   AF-A0A4D6M1I1-F1
#
_cell.length_a   1.000
_cell.length_b   1.000
_cell.length_c   1.000
_cell.angle_alpha   90.00
_cell.angle_beta   90.00
_cell.angle_gamma   90.00
#
_symmetry.space_group_name_H-M   'P 1'
#
loop_
_entity.id
_entity.type
_entity.pdbx_description
1 polymer ?
#
loop_
_entity_poly.entity_id
_entity_poly.type
_entity_poly.pdbx_seq_one_letter_code
_entity_poly.pdbx_strand_id
1 'polypeptide(L)'
;MVVTNTNNLDLEVSNNFTYDRTAEVKAFDDTKLGVKGILDSGVTKIPRMFHHGKLDMHEISKKDSRLTIPIIDLQDIKINSSLRAEVVDKIRSACQKWGFFQVINHGIGVEVLNEIIGEIRKIHEQDAESIVIEYSKKVRTLRDTIFELFSEALGLNPSYLKELESFNGQFILCHYYPACPEPELTLGTSKHTDSDFMTILLEDQMDGLQVLHENQ
;
A
#
# COMPACT_ATOMS: atom_id res chain seq x y z
N MET A 1 2.66 17.28 5.78
CA MET A 1 1.83 17.30 7.00
C MET A 1 0.64 18.21 6.75
N VAL A 2 -0.51 17.62 6.44
CA VAL A 2 -1.78 18.33 6.31
C VAL A 2 -2.74 17.65 7.27
N VAL A 3 -3.21 18.40 8.26
CA VAL A 3 -4.32 17.98 9.14
C VAL A 3 -5.60 18.32 8.40
N THR A 4 -6.27 17.33 7.82
CA THR A 4 -7.61 17.54 7.29
C THR A 4 -8.62 17.30 8.41
N ASN A 5 -9.08 18.40 9.00
CA ASN A 5 -10.23 18.43 9.89
C ASN A 5 -11.51 18.30 9.04
N THR A 6 -12.19 17.15 9.09
CA THR A 6 -13.49 16.96 8.46
C THR A 6 -14.61 17.18 9.48
N ASN A 7 -14.85 18.44 9.81
CA ASN A 7 -16.17 18.86 10.27
C ASN A 7 -17.03 19.08 9.03
N ASN A 8 -17.82 18.09 8.64
CA ASN A 8 -19.07 18.28 7.92
C ASN A 8 -20.06 17.23 8.43
N LEU A 9 -20.79 17.62 9.47
CA LEU A 9 -21.96 16.95 10.01
C LEU A 9 -23.18 17.49 9.26
N ASP A 10 -23.91 16.62 8.55
CA ASP A 10 -25.32 16.84 8.24
C ASP A 10 -26.13 15.60 8.66
N LEU A 11 -26.52 15.65 9.94
CA LEU A 11 -27.80 15.32 10.54
C LEU A 11 -28.72 14.25 9.89
N GLU A 12 -28.66 13.04 10.44
CA GLU A 12 -29.89 12.30 10.81
C GLU A 12 -29.98 12.26 12.35
N VAL A 13 -30.93 13.02 12.88
CA VAL A 13 -31.19 13.15 14.32
C VAL A 13 -31.95 11.92 14.81
N SER A 14 -31.23 10.99 15.44
CA SER A 14 -31.81 10.17 16.52
C SER A 14 -30.74 9.81 17.57
N ASN A 15 -30.85 10.46 18.74
CA ASN A 15 -30.23 10.17 20.04
C ASN A 15 -28.70 9.93 20.11
N ASN A 16 -27.85 10.93 19.83
CA ASN A 16 -26.39 10.76 19.94
C ASN A 16 -25.68 11.84 20.79
N PHE A 17 -26.15 12.09 22.01
CA PHE A 17 -25.48 12.99 22.97
C PHE A 17 -24.37 12.33 23.82
N THR A 18 -23.97 11.07 23.55
CA THR A 18 -23.10 10.33 24.49
C THR A 18 -21.99 9.50 23.84
N TYR A 19 -21.67 9.69 22.55
CA TYR A 19 -20.50 9.02 21.97
C TYR A 19 -19.26 9.89 22.08
N ASP A 20 -18.37 9.55 23.01
CA ASP A 20 -17.06 10.15 23.16
C ASP A 20 -15.99 9.29 22.46
N ARG A 21 -15.71 9.63 21.19
CA ARG A 21 -14.68 8.96 20.38
C ARG A 21 -13.30 9.03 21.04
N THR A 22 -12.97 10.16 21.67
CA THR A 22 -11.64 10.37 22.27
C THR A 22 -11.42 9.41 23.43
N ALA A 23 -12.43 9.22 24.28
CA ALA A 23 -12.39 8.27 25.37
C ALA A 23 -12.27 6.82 24.88
N GLU A 24 -13.00 6.43 23.81
CA GLU A 24 -12.94 5.10 23.23
C GLU A 24 -11.55 4.79 22.62
N VAL A 25 -10.98 5.73 21.85
CA VAL A 25 -9.62 5.59 21.28
C VAL A 25 -8.60 5.45 22.40
N LYS A 26 -8.69 6.27 23.45
CA LYS A 26 -7.79 6.16 24.60
C LYS A 26 -7.90 4.79 25.28
N ALA A 27 -9.12 4.31 25.53
CA ALA A 27 -9.33 3.00 26.15
C ALA A 27 -8.74 1.87 25.29
N PHE A 28 -8.88 1.96 23.98
CA PHE A 28 -8.25 1.03 23.04
C PHE A 28 -6.72 1.07 23.09
N ASP A 29 -6.12 2.26 22.99
CA ASP A 29 -4.68 2.44 23.03
C ASP A 29 -4.09 1.96 24.37
N ASP A 30 -4.82 2.11 25.47
CA ASP A 30 -4.42 1.64 26.80
C ASP A 30 -4.36 0.10 26.88
N THR A 31 -5.09 -0.64 26.02
CA THR A 31 -5.00 -2.11 25.98
C THR A 31 -3.66 -2.61 25.45
N LYS A 32 -3.00 -1.85 24.57
CA LYS A 32 -1.79 -2.25 23.82
C LYS A 32 -1.94 -3.54 23.00
N LEU A 33 -3.16 -4.02 22.79
CA LEU A 33 -3.45 -5.26 22.07
C LEU A 33 -3.55 -5.07 20.54
N GLY A 34 -3.77 -3.83 20.10
CA GLY A 34 -4.01 -3.52 18.69
C GLY A 34 -5.32 -4.13 18.17
N VAL A 35 -5.57 -3.96 16.86
CA VAL A 35 -6.81 -4.45 16.22
C VAL A 35 -6.91 -5.98 16.27
N LYS A 36 -5.78 -6.69 16.11
CA LYS A 36 -5.74 -8.15 16.20
C LYS A 36 -6.23 -8.65 17.56
N GLY A 37 -5.76 -8.07 18.66
CA GLY A 37 -6.16 -8.54 19.99
C GLY A 37 -7.62 -8.24 20.35
N ILE A 38 -8.23 -7.18 19.77
CA ILE A 38 -9.69 -7.01 19.83
C ILE A 38 -10.38 -8.22 19.19
N LEU A 39 -9.97 -8.60 17.98
CA LEU A 39 -10.62 -9.66 17.22
C LEU A 39 -10.40 -11.04 17.84
N ASP A 40 -9.21 -11.30 18.39
CA ASP A 40 -8.88 -12.52 19.12
C ASP A 40 -9.77 -12.71 20.37
N SER A 41 -10.35 -11.63 20.91
CA SER A 41 -11.32 -11.70 22.02
C SER A 41 -12.73 -12.17 21.60
N GLY A 42 -12.94 -12.41 20.30
CA GLY A 42 -14.19 -12.95 19.76
C GLY A 42 -15.30 -11.91 19.58
N VAL A 43 -14.95 -10.64 19.38
CA VAL A 43 -15.96 -9.60 19.13
C VAL A 43 -16.73 -9.88 17.84
N THR A 44 -18.04 -9.68 17.87
CA THR A 44 -18.92 -9.78 16.69
C THR A 44 -19.29 -8.41 16.12
N LYS A 45 -18.91 -7.33 16.80
CA LYS A 45 -19.10 -5.95 16.36
C LYS A 45 -17.83 -5.16 16.59
N ILE A 46 -17.46 -4.30 15.65
CA ILE A 46 -16.28 -3.45 15.79
C ILE A 46 -16.61 -2.21 16.63
N PRO A 47 -15.66 -1.70 17.43
CA PRO A 47 -15.80 -0.41 18.10
C PRO A 47 -16.21 0.71 17.14
N ARG A 48 -17.05 1.64 17.62
CA ARG A 48 -17.58 2.75 16.79
C ARG A 48 -16.46 3.65 16.26
N MET A 49 -15.31 3.68 16.93
CA MET A 49 -14.15 4.44 16.45
C MET A 49 -13.61 3.94 15.10
N PHE A 50 -13.87 2.69 14.72
CA PHE A 50 -13.49 2.16 13.41
C PHE A 50 -14.55 2.39 12.34
N HIS A 51 -15.74 2.88 12.70
CA HIS A 51 -16.79 3.17 11.74
C HIS A 51 -16.36 4.30 10.81
N HIS A 52 -16.17 3.97 9.54
CA HIS A 52 -16.15 4.93 8.46
C HIS A 52 -17.60 5.17 8.03
N GLY A 53 -17.96 6.40 7.64
CA GLY A 53 -19.34 6.70 7.18
C GLY A 53 -19.79 5.73 6.08
N LYS A 54 -21.11 5.58 5.85
CA LYS A 54 -21.68 4.61 4.89
C LYS A 54 -20.82 4.58 3.62
N LEU A 55 -20.05 3.50 3.47
CA LEU A 55 -19.27 3.27 2.26
C LEU A 55 -20.30 3.14 1.14
N ASP A 56 -20.23 4.03 0.15
CA ASP A 56 -21.08 3.90 -1.02
C ASP A 56 -20.61 2.66 -1.78
N MET A 57 -21.31 1.55 -1.57
CA MET A 57 -21.05 0.27 -2.21
C MET A 57 -21.10 0.38 -3.75
N HIS A 58 -21.70 1.44 -4.31
CA HIS A 58 -21.63 1.73 -5.74
C HIS A 58 -20.30 2.31 -6.22
N GLU A 59 -19.51 2.97 -5.36
CA GLU A 59 -18.13 3.37 -5.69
C GLU A 59 -17.21 2.14 -5.76
N ILE A 60 -17.38 1.18 -4.83
CA ILE A 60 -16.54 -0.03 -4.72
C ILE A 60 -16.74 -1.01 -5.89
N SER A 61 -17.89 -0.96 -6.57
CA SER A 61 -18.31 -1.98 -7.54
C SER A 61 -18.25 -1.55 -9.02
N LYS A 62 -17.73 -0.36 -9.35
CA LYS A 62 -17.54 0.04 -10.76
C LYS A 62 -16.28 -0.60 -11.34
N LYS A 63 -16.34 -1.91 -11.59
CA LYS A 63 -15.32 -2.60 -12.38
C LYS A 63 -15.56 -2.28 -13.86
N ASP A 64 -14.97 -1.20 -14.37
CA ASP A 64 -14.84 -1.06 -15.82
C ASP A 64 -13.80 -2.06 -16.31
N SER A 65 -14.28 -3.13 -16.94
CA SER A 65 -13.44 -4.19 -17.54
C SER A 65 -12.39 -3.67 -18.55
N ARG A 66 -12.48 -2.41 -18.98
CA ARG A 66 -11.52 -1.78 -19.89
C ARG A 66 -10.32 -1.17 -19.17
N LEU A 67 -10.42 -0.93 -17.85
CA LEU A 67 -9.34 -0.37 -17.04
C LEU A 67 -8.48 -1.51 -16.51
N THR A 68 -7.25 -1.62 -17.02
CA THR A 68 -6.26 -2.59 -16.55
C THR A 68 -5.01 -1.85 -16.12
N ILE A 69 -4.60 -2.06 -14.87
CA ILE A 69 -3.36 -1.51 -14.33
C ILE A 69 -2.20 -1.94 -15.23
N PRO A 70 -1.34 -1.02 -15.71
CA PRO A 70 -0.22 -1.36 -16.56
C PRO A 70 0.72 -2.38 -15.91
N ILE A 71 1.21 -3.34 -16.69
CA ILE A 71 2.22 -4.31 -16.24
C ILE A 71 3.54 -4.00 -16.94
N ILE A 72 4.59 -3.82 -16.14
CA ILE A 72 5.96 -3.58 -16.59
C ILE A 72 6.78 -4.84 -16.39
N ASP A 73 7.25 -5.42 -17.50
CA ASP A 73 8.13 -6.57 -17.48
C ASP A 73 9.60 -6.12 -17.49
N LEU A 74 10.36 -6.50 -16.46
CA LEU A 74 11.79 -6.16 -16.34
C LEU A 74 12.72 -7.27 -16.85
N GLN A 75 12.19 -8.30 -17.51
CA GLN A 75 13.00 -9.37 -18.10
C GLN A 75 14.00 -8.80 -19.12
N ASP A 76 15.27 -9.19 -18.98
CA ASP A 76 16.37 -8.91 -19.91
C ASP A 76 16.67 -7.42 -20.22
N ILE A 77 16.07 -6.47 -19.51
CA ILE A 77 16.28 -5.02 -19.73
C ILE A 77 17.72 -4.55 -19.50
N LYS A 78 18.53 -5.36 -18.80
CA LYS A 78 19.95 -5.09 -18.56
C LYS A 78 20.84 -5.53 -19.73
N ILE A 79 20.33 -6.39 -20.60
CA ILE A 79 21.08 -6.99 -21.71
C ILE A 79 20.58 -6.43 -23.05
N ASN A 80 19.27 -6.20 -23.19
CA ASN A 80 18.65 -5.77 -24.43
C ASN A 80 18.23 -4.28 -24.36
N SER A 81 18.95 -3.43 -25.08
CA SER A 81 18.69 -1.98 -25.13
C SER A 81 17.36 -1.62 -25.79
N SER A 82 16.89 -2.40 -26.77
CA SER A 82 15.58 -2.19 -27.41
C SER A 82 14.45 -2.44 -26.41
N LEU A 83 14.53 -3.55 -25.66
CA LEU A 83 13.55 -3.85 -24.60
C LEU A 83 13.60 -2.79 -23.50
N ARG A 84 14.80 -2.32 -23.11
CA ARG A 84 14.92 -1.23 -22.14
C ARG A 84 14.20 0.03 -22.62
N ALA A 85 14.38 0.43 -23.87
CA ALA A 85 13.69 1.60 -24.42
C ALA A 85 12.16 1.43 -24.40
N GLU A 86 11.64 0.26 -24.78
CA GLU A 86 10.21 -0.05 -24.69
C GLU A 86 9.68 0.03 -23.25
N VAL A 87 10.46 -0.48 -22.28
CA VAL A 87 10.11 -0.42 -20.85
C VAL A 87 10.12 1.02 -20.34
N VAL A 88 11.10 1.84 -20.74
CA VAL A 88 11.15 3.27 -20.41
C VAL A 88 9.90 3.99 -20.93
N ASP A 89 9.47 3.69 -22.17
CA ASP A 89 8.26 4.28 -22.74
C ASP A 89 6.98 3.83 -22.00
N LYS A 90 6.89 2.55 -21.63
CA LYS A 90 5.77 2.02 -20.83
C LYS A 90 5.72 2.67 -19.44
N ILE A 91 6.85 2.79 -18.75
CA ILE A 91 6.95 3.47 -17.46
C ILE A 91 6.50 4.92 -17.59
N ARG A 92 6.98 5.65 -18.60
CA ARG A 92 6.56 7.04 -18.85
C ARG A 92 5.04 7.14 -18.99
N SER A 93 4.44 6.28 -19.81
CA SER A 93 2.98 6.26 -20.00
C SER A 93 2.22 5.87 -18.73
N ALA A 94 2.73 4.91 -17.95
CA ALA A 94 2.09 4.47 -16.71
C ALA A 94 2.11 5.57 -15.65
N CYS A 95 3.26 6.24 -15.44
CA CYS A 95 3.36 7.36 -14.53
C CYS A 95 2.44 8.53 -14.91
N GLN A 96 2.32 8.83 -16.21
CA GLN A 96 1.49 9.96 -16.68
C GLN A 96 -0.01 9.70 -16.59
N LYS A 97 -0.44 8.47 -16.90
CA LYS A 97 -1.87 8.14 -16.99
C LYS A 97 -2.42 7.59 -15.69
N TRP A 98 -1.64 6.74 -15.02
CA TRP A 98 -2.09 6.00 -13.85
C TRP A 98 -1.45 6.51 -12.55
N GLY A 99 -0.16 6.85 -12.58
CA GLY A 99 0.62 6.98 -11.35
C GLY A 99 0.81 5.65 -10.60
N PHE A 100 0.40 4.53 -11.20
CA PHE A 100 0.39 3.20 -10.61
C PHE A 100 0.64 2.14 -11.69
N PHE A 101 1.42 1.10 -11.38
CA PHE A 101 1.67 -0.03 -12.28
C PHE A 101 2.18 -1.24 -11.50
N GLN A 102 2.02 -2.43 -12.08
CA GLN A 102 2.59 -3.67 -11.59
C GLN A 102 3.94 -3.93 -12.25
N VAL A 103 4.82 -4.65 -11.57
CA VAL A 103 6.13 -5.05 -12.09
C VAL A 103 6.26 -6.57 -12.01
N ILE A 104 6.67 -7.21 -13.11
CA ILE A 104 6.99 -8.64 -13.17
C ILE A 104 8.44 -8.85 -13.59
N ASN A 105 8.97 -10.06 -13.35
CA ASN A 105 10.36 -10.41 -13.64
C ASN A 105 11.38 -9.42 -13.01
N HIS A 106 11.03 -8.88 -11.84
CA HIS A 106 11.79 -7.85 -11.12
C HIS A 106 13.08 -8.36 -10.44
N GLY A 107 13.34 -9.68 -10.49
CA GLY A 107 14.58 -10.29 -9.99
C GLY A 107 14.63 -10.54 -8.48
N ILE A 108 13.50 -10.40 -7.76
CA ILE A 108 13.37 -10.86 -6.37
C ILE A 108 12.78 -12.27 -6.41
N GLY A 109 13.44 -13.22 -5.77
CA GLY A 109 13.01 -14.61 -5.75
C GLY A 109 11.68 -14.78 -5.02
N VAL A 110 10.82 -15.65 -5.55
CA VAL A 110 9.47 -15.91 -5.01
C VAL A 110 9.54 -16.49 -3.60
N GLU A 111 10.62 -17.21 -3.29
CA GLU A 111 10.93 -17.71 -1.96
C GLU A 111 11.09 -16.58 -0.94
N VAL A 112 11.83 -15.51 -1.28
CA VAL A 112 12.02 -14.35 -0.40
C VAL A 112 10.69 -13.62 -0.18
N LEU A 113 9.88 -13.46 -1.23
CA LEU A 113 8.57 -12.82 -1.13
C LEU A 113 7.59 -13.63 -0.25
N ASN A 114 7.56 -14.94 -0.41
CA ASN A 114 6.69 -15.82 0.38
C ASN A 114 7.15 -15.88 1.84
N GLU A 115 8.46 -15.90 2.09
CA GLU A 115 9.02 -15.95 3.43
C GLU A 115 8.71 -14.66 4.20
N ILE A 116 8.91 -13.47 3.60
CA ILE A 116 8.59 -12.21 4.27
C ILE A 116 7.09 -12.09 4.58
N ILE A 117 6.20 -12.53 3.67
CA ILE A 117 4.75 -12.59 3.93
C ILE A 117 4.44 -13.56 5.08
N GLY A 118 5.09 -14.73 5.07
CA GLY A 118 4.96 -15.74 6.12
C GLY A 118 5.35 -15.21 7.49
N GLU A 119 6.49 -14.53 7.59
CA GLU A 119 6.98 -13.96 8.85
C GLU A 119 6.08 -12.82 9.36
N ILE A 120 5.59 -11.94 8.48
CA ILE A 120 4.63 -10.89 8.85
C ILE A 120 3.31 -11.49 9.37
N ARG A 121 2.91 -12.70 8.93
CA ARG A 121 1.71 -13.36 9.46
C ARG A 121 1.92 -13.99 10.82
N LYS A 122 3.15 -14.37 11.16
CA LYS A 122 3.44 -15.10 12.40
C LYS A 122 3.62 -14.22 13.63
N ILE A 123 3.95 -12.92 13.47
CA ILE A 123 4.27 -11.90 14.51
C ILE A 123 4.35 -12.48 15.94
N HIS A 124 5.33 -13.35 16.18
CA HIS A 124 5.80 -13.79 17.50
C HIS A 124 7.10 -14.61 17.49
N GLU A 125 7.88 -14.65 16.40
CA GLU A 125 9.11 -15.46 16.33
C GLU A 125 10.36 -14.60 16.10
N GLN A 126 11.41 -14.90 16.87
CA GLN A 126 12.66 -14.13 16.98
C GLN A 126 13.54 -14.15 15.71
N ASP A 127 13.16 -14.90 14.66
CA ASP A 127 13.99 -15.10 13.45
C ASP A 127 13.65 -14.18 12.26
N ALA A 128 12.59 -13.36 12.38
CA ALA A 128 12.09 -12.49 11.31
C ALA A 128 13.09 -11.40 10.87
N GLU A 129 14.07 -11.04 11.71
CA GLU A 129 15.03 -9.97 11.39
C GLU A 129 15.89 -10.31 10.15
N SER A 130 16.26 -11.59 9.98
CA SER A 130 17.14 -12.03 8.89
C SER A 130 16.49 -11.86 7.52
N ILE A 131 15.25 -12.33 7.35
CA ILE A 131 14.51 -12.21 6.09
C ILE A 131 14.14 -10.76 5.77
N VAL A 132 13.81 -9.94 6.79
CA VAL A 132 13.53 -8.50 6.59
C VAL A 132 14.76 -7.79 6.01
N ILE A 133 15.96 -8.10 6.51
CA ILE A 133 17.22 -7.55 6.00
C ILE A 133 17.48 -8.02 4.57
N GLU A 134 17.26 -9.30 4.27
CA GLU A 134 17.42 -9.82 2.92
C GLU A 134 16.45 -9.16 1.94
N TYR A 135 15.16 -9.15 2.26
CA TYR A 135 14.11 -8.50 1.48
C TYR A 135 14.42 -7.02 1.25
N SER A 136 14.85 -6.30 2.30
CA SER A 136 15.25 -4.90 2.21
C SER A 136 16.35 -4.64 1.16
N LYS A 137 17.38 -5.49 1.11
CA LYS A 137 18.48 -5.40 0.12
C LYS A 137 17.98 -5.67 -1.30
N LYS A 138 17.09 -6.65 -1.47
CA LYS A 138 16.50 -7.00 -2.77
C LYS A 138 15.61 -5.86 -3.29
N VAL A 139 14.76 -5.30 -2.42
CA VAL A 139 13.91 -4.14 -2.74
C VAL A 139 14.76 -2.91 -3.10
N ARG A 140 15.88 -2.67 -2.40
CA ARG A 140 16.80 -1.58 -2.75
C ARG A 140 17.37 -1.73 -4.16
N THR A 141 17.74 -2.95 -4.54
CA THR A 141 18.25 -3.25 -5.89
C THR A 141 17.17 -3.02 -6.96
N LEU A 142 15.93 -3.40 -6.67
CA LEU A 142 14.78 -3.12 -7.53
C LEU A 142 14.51 -1.62 -7.65
N ARG A 143 14.49 -0.90 -6.52
CA ARG A 143 14.34 0.57 -6.47
C ARG A 143 15.38 1.25 -7.36
N ASP A 144 16.65 0.89 -7.23
CA ASP A 144 17.72 1.47 -8.03
C ASP A 144 17.50 1.24 -9.54
N THR A 145 17.03 0.04 -9.91
CA THR A 145 16.69 -0.27 -11.30
C THR A 145 15.53 0.60 -11.79
N ILE A 146 14.48 0.79 -10.99
CA ILE A 146 13.33 1.63 -11.35
C ILE A 146 13.72 3.11 -11.43
N PHE A 147 14.58 3.61 -10.54
CA PHE A 147 15.09 4.98 -10.58
C PHE A 147 15.92 5.27 -11.83
N GLU A 148 16.68 4.29 -12.32
CA GLU A 148 17.36 4.41 -13.61
C GLU A 148 16.36 4.57 -14.76
N LEU A 149 15.31 3.74 -14.77
CA LEU A 149 14.26 3.81 -15.79
C LEU A 149 13.45 5.10 -15.71
N PHE A 150 13.15 5.62 -14.52
CA PHE A 150 12.51 6.93 -14.34
C PHE A 150 13.39 8.06 -14.83
N SER A 151 14.70 8.00 -14.55
CA SER A 151 15.64 9.02 -15.01
C SER A 151 15.68 9.06 -16.55
N GLU A 152 15.75 7.90 -17.20
CA GLU A 152 15.67 7.79 -18.67
C GLU A 152 14.31 8.24 -19.21
N ALA A 153 13.21 7.91 -18.52
CA ALA A 153 11.88 8.37 -18.89
C ALA A 153 11.77 9.91 -18.91
N LEU A 154 12.50 10.58 -18.02
CA LEU A 154 12.63 12.03 -17.92
C LEU A 154 13.67 12.63 -18.88
N GLY A 155 14.40 11.82 -19.65
CA GLY A 155 15.48 12.27 -20.53
C GLY A 155 16.76 12.67 -19.77
N LEU A 156 16.94 12.16 -18.55
CA LEU A 156 18.08 12.40 -17.69
C LEU A 156 19.10 11.27 -17.79
N ASN A 157 20.29 11.48 -17.19
CA ASN A 157 21.25 10.40 -17.02
C ASN A 157 20.63 9.29 -16.16
N PRO A 158 20.76 8.00 -16.52
CA PRO A 158 20.20 6.89 -15.74
C PRO A 158 20.54 6.93 -14.25
N SER A 159 21.73 7.37 -13.85
CA SER A 159 22.10 7.39 -12.43
C SER A 159 21.53 8.58 -11.65
N TYR A 160 20.89 9.55 -12.30
CA TYR A 160 20.47 10.81 -11.70
C TYR A 160 19.62 10.62 -10.45
N LEU A 161 18.46 9.97 -10.54
CA LEU A 161 17.57 9.79 -9.38
C LEU A 161 18.18 8.87 -8.31
N LYS A 162 19.00 7.90 -8.70
CA LYS A 162 19.65 6.96 -7.79
C LYS A 162 20.72 7.62 -6.91
N GLU A 163 21.39 8.64 -7.42
CA GLU A 163 22.47 9.34 -6.71
C GLU A 163 21.98 10.53 -5.87
N LEU A 164 20.70 10.91 -5.98
CA LEU A 164 20.13 11.98 -5.16
C LEU A 164 20.00 11.54 -3.70
N GLU A 165 20.70 12.26 -2.81
CA GLU A 165 20.67 11.98 -1.36
C GLU A 165 19.26 11.97 -0.78
N SER A 166 18.35 12.80 -1.29
CA SER A 166 16.94 12.84 -0.87
C SER A 166 16.20 11.52 -1.08
N PHE A 167 16.68 10.63 -1.96
CA PHE A 167 16.07 9.34 -2.27
C PHE A 167 16.83 8.14 -1.68
N ASN A 168 17.80 8.40 -0.80
CA ASN A 168 18.55 7.34 -0.11
C ASN A 168 17.79 6.70 1.06
N GLY A 169 16.77 7.37 1.59
CA GLY A 169 15.91 6.82 2.63
C GLY A 169 15.12 5.60 2.14
N GLN A 170 14.99 4.57 2.99
CA GLN A 170 14.14 3.41 2.76
C GLN A 170 13.43 3.06 4.05
N PHE A 171 12.10 3.00 4.00
CA PHE A 171 11.25 2.52 5.09
C PHE A 171 10.50 1.29 4.62
N ILE A 172 10.33 0.31 5.50
CA ILE A 172 9.49 -0.86 5.26
C ILE A 172 8.35 -0.79 6.28
N LEU A 173 7.12 -0.76 5.78
CA LEU A 173 5.92 -0.83 6.58
C LEU A 173 5.29 -2.21 6.40
N CYS A 174 5.08 -2.92 7.51
CA CYS A 174 4.40 -4.20 7.52
C CYS A 174 2.96 -3.98 7.96
N HIS A 175 2.03 -4.00 7.02
CA HIS A 175 0.61 -3.89 7.31
C HIS A 175 0.01 -5.29 7.55
N TYR A 176 -0.78 -5.43 8.61
CA TYR A 176 -1.51 -6.64 8.93
C TYR A 176 -2.99 -6.31 9.12
N TYR A 177 -3.84 -6.81 8.22
CA TYR A 177 -5.28 -6.58 8.20
C TYR A 177 -6.02 -7.84 8.66
N PRO A 178 -6.39 -7.98 9.94
CA PRO A 178 -7.12 -9.14 10.42
C PRO A 178 -8.57 -9.18 9.89
N ALA A 179 -9.18 -10.36 9.85
CA ALA A 179 -10.55 -10.54 9.39
C ALA A 179 -11.54 -9.72 10.25
N CYS A 180 -12.31 -8.84 9.61
CA CYS A 180 -13.25 -7.95 10.27
C CYS A 180 -14.67 -8.56 10.29
N PRO A 181 -15.40 -8.52 11.43
CA PRO A 181 -16.78 -9.01 11.49
C PRO A 181 -17.80 -8.08 10.82
N GLU A 182 -17.47 -6.80 10.63
CA GLU A 182 -18.32 -5.77 9.99
C GLU A 182 -17.49 -5.00 8.93
N PRO A 183 -17.00 -5.68 7.87
CA PRO A 183 -16.08 -5.08 6.89
C PRO A 183 -16.68 -3.91 6.11
N GLU A 184 -18.00 -3.84 5.98
CA GLU A 184 -18.73 -2.75 5.33
C GLU A 184 -18.76 -1.44 6.14
N LEU A 185 -18.38 -1.49 7.41
CA LEU A 185 -18.34 -0.33 8.30
C LEU A 185 -16.95 0.28 8.43
N THR A 186 -15.91 -0.31 7.84
CA THR A 186 -14.53 0.15 8.03
C THR A 186 -13.67 -0.02 6.79
N LEU A 187 -12.46 0.53 6.82
CA LEU A 187 -11.46 0.40 5.76
C LEU A 187 -10.14 -0.03 6.39
N GLY A 188 -9.36 -0.86 5.68
CA GLY A 188 -8.00 -1.18 6.10
C GLY A 188 -7.12 0.08 6.13
N THR A 189 -7.25 0.94 5.13
CA THR A 189 -6.63 2.28 5.10
C THR A 189 -7.60 3.29 4.49
N SER A 190 -7.53 4.55 4.91
CA SER A 190 -8.35 5.63 4.35
C SER A 190 -7.89 5.98 2.93
N LYS A 191 -8.78 6.59 2.13
CA LYS A 191 -8.40 7.20 0.83
C LYS A 191 -7.25 8.19 1.03
N HIS A 192 -6.12 8.00 0.33
CA HIS A 192 -4.95 8.86 0.43
C HIS A 192 -4.08 8.76 -0.83
N THR A 193 -3.10 9.65 -0.90
CA THR A 193 -1.96 9.55 -1.84
C THR A 193 -0.69 9.46 -1.00
N ASP A 194 0.24 8.62 -1.43
CA ASP A 194 1.54 8.53 -0.77
C ASP A 194 2.29 9.87 -0.87
N SER A 195 3.05 10.19 0.18
CA SER A 195 3.85 11.42 0.25
C SER A 195 5.32 11.21 -0.15
N ASP A 196 5.72 9.97 -0.39
CA ASP A 196 7.06 9.63 -0.82
C ASP A 196 7.20 9.74 -2.36
N PHE A 197 8.39 9.44 -2.87
CA PHE A 197 8.66 9.51 -4.30
C PHE A 197 8.11 8.28 -5.03
N MET A 198 8.16 7.10 -4.39
CA MET A 198 7.69 5.83 -4.94
C MET A 198 7.55 4.78 -3.83
N THR A 199 6.39 4.12 -3.81
CA THR A 199 6.13 2.94 -2.99
C THR A 199 6.29 1.65 -3.80
N ILE A 200 6.98 0.65 -3.23
CA ILE A 200 6.97 -0.73 -3.74
C ILE A 200 6.11 -1.56 -2.79
N LEU A 201 4.93 -1.96 -3.26
CA LEU A 201 3.97 -2.75 -2.50
C LEU A 201 4.11 -4.25 -2.82
N LEU A 202 4.22 -5.06 -1.78
CA LEU A 202 4.08 -6.52 -1.84
C LEU A 202 2.77 -6.89 -1.15
N GLU A 203 1.80 -7.36 -1.93
CA GLU A 203 0.52 -7.87 -1.42
C GLU A 203 0.60 -9.38 -1.22
N ASP A 204 -0.23 -9.90 -0.32
CA ASP A 204 -0.43 -11.35 -0.22
C ASP A 204 -1.45 -11.82 -1.27
N GLN A 205 -1.97 -13.04 -1.13
CA GLN A 205 -2.94 -13.59 -2.09
C GLN A 205 -4.37 -13.05 -1.89
N MET A 206 -4.60 -12.17 -0.91
CA MET A 206 -5.92 -11.59 -0.66
C MET A 206 -6.03 -10.25 -1.39
N ASP A 207 -7.13 -10.09 -2.12
CA ASP A 207 -7.45 -8.80 -2.74
C ASP A 207 -7.76 -7.76 -1.64
N GLY A 208 -7.23 -6.55 -1.80
CA GLY A 208 -7.49 -5.47 -0.84
C GLY A 208 -7.13 -4.08 -1.35
N LEU A 209 -6.12 -3.96 -2.22
CA LEU A 209 -5.78 -2.67 -2.82
C LEU A 209 -6.89 -2.19 -3.77
N GLN A 210 -7.23 -0.91 -3.61
CA GLN A 210 -8.10 -0.16 -4.52
C GLN A 210 -7.37 1.10 -4.96
N VAL A 211 -7.38 1.39 -6.26
CA VAL A 211 -6.73 2.55 -6.85
C VAL A 211 -7.79 3.39 -7.54
N LEU A 212 -7.90 4.66 -7.15
CA LEU A 212 -8.80 5.62 -7.80
C LEU A 212 -8.22 6.04 -9.15
N HIS A 213 -8.92 5.74 -10.24
CA HIS A 213 -8.52 6.11 -11.60
C HIS A 213 -9.74 6.57 -12.42
N GLU A 214 -9.67 7.75 -13.03
CA GLU A 214 -10.79 8.35 -13.80
C GLU A 214 -12.12 8.44 -13.00
N ASN A 215 -12.03 8.72 -11.70
CA ASN A 215 -13.15 8.75 -10.74
C ASN A 215 -13.85 7.39 -10.52
N GLN A 216 -13.11 6.29 -10.71
CA GLN A 216 -13.53 4.92 -10.42
C GLN A 216 -12.55 4.26 -9.46
#